data_AF-A0A8J2F6D7-F1
#
_entry.id   AF-A0A8J2F6D7-F1
#
_cell.length_a   1.000
_cell.length_b   1.000
_cell.length_c   1.000
_cell.angle_alpha   90.00
_cell.angle_beta   90.00
_cell.angle_gamma   90.00
#
_symmetry.space_group_name_H-M   'P 1'
#
loop_
_entity.id
_entity.type
_entity.pdbx_description
1 polymer ?
#
loop_
_entity_poly.entity_id
_entity_poly.type
_entity_poly.pdbx_seq_one_letter_code
_entity_poly.pdbx_strand_id
1 'polypeptide(L)'
;KGNQRVAQDGGQHKATVRQVNQEAAPKRPLLHDEKVYEIGVHIADVTYYVAADSLCDAAAAKRTTTVYLPHKVYPMLPPRLSEDLCS
;
A
#
# COMPACT_ATOMS: atom_id res chain seq x y z
N LYS A 1 10.60 22.42 11.23
CA LYS A 1 10.83 20.97 11.39
C LYS A 1 9.47 20.34 11.70
N GLY A 2 8.77 19.84 10.68
CA GLY A 2 7.41 19.32 10.83
C GLY A 2 7.42 17.90 11.36
N ASN A 3 6.56 17.59 12.32
CA ASN A 3 6.41 16.25 12.88
C ASN A 3 5.90 15.29 11.79
N GLN A 4 6.80 14.46 11.26
CA GLN A 4 6.44 13.37 10.36
C GLN A 4 6.05 12.17 11.22
N ARG A 5 4.83 11.66 11.02
CA ARG A 5 4.36 10.44 11.68
C ARG A 5 4.23 9.37 10.61
N VAL A 6 4.90 8.24 10.82
CA VAL A 6 4.80 7.08 9.93
C VAL A 6 3.99 6.03 10.66
N ALA A 7 2.89 5.61 10.07
CA ALA A 7 2.19 4.41 10.51
C ALA A 7 2.82 3.22 9.77
N GLN A 8 3.42 2.31 10.53
CA GLN A 8 3.90 1.02 10.03
C GLN A 8 2.98 -0.05 10.57
N ASP A 9 2.28 -0.74 9.69
CA ASP A 9 1.68 -2.03 9.99
C ASP A 9 2.58 -3.10 9.38
N GLY A 10 3.32 -3.84 10.22
CA GLY A 10 3.99 -5.11 9.91
C GLY A 10 5.01 -5.25 8.76
N GLY A 11 5.02 -4.39 7.75
CA GLY A 11 5.78 -4.54 6.52
C GLY A 11 5.73 -3.28 5.63
N GLN A 12 6.22 -3.38 4.40
CA GLN A 12 6.37 -2.32 3.38
C GLN A 12 5.10 -1.50 3.08
N HIS A 13 3.93 -1.89 3.60
CA HIS A 13 2.74 -1.03 3.69
C HIS A 13 2.96 0.17 4.61
N LYS A 14 3.71 1.16 4.13
CA LYS A 14 3.93 2.43 4.82
C LYS A 14 2.92 3.47 4.36
N ALA A 15 2.13 3.96 5.31
CA ALA A 15 1.46 5.23 5.16
C ALA A 15 2.31 6.30 5.85
N THR A 16 2.67 7.35 5.11
CA THR A 16 3.39 8.48 5.68
C THR A 16 2.46 9.68 5.78
N VAL A 17 2.40 10.31 6.95
CA VAL A 17 1.59 11.51 7.16
C VAL A 17 2.48 12.65 7.62
N ARG A 18 2.37 13.78 6.92
CA ARG A 18 3.10 15.00 7.23
C ARG A 18 2.17 16.20 7.23
N GLN A 19 2.21 16.99 8.29
CA GLN A 19 1.55 18.30 8.30
C GLN A 19 2.37 19.28 7.45
N VAL A 20 1.73 19.93 6.49
CA VAL A 20 2.37 20.91 5.60
C VAL A 20 1.87 22.32 5.92
N ASN A 21 2.78 23.30 5.78
CA ASN A 21 2.42 24.71 5.92
C ASN A 21 1.61 25.15 4.69
N GLN A 22 0.66 26.08 4.87
CA GLN A 22 -0.22 26.55 3.79
C GLN A 22 0.54 27.14 2.59
N GLU A 23 1.73 27.73 2.78
CA GLU A 23 2.59 28.21 1.67
C GLU A 23 3.18 27.09 0.80
N ALA A 24 3.34 25.88 1.35
CA ALA A 24 3.87 24.71 0.65
C ALA A 24 2.76 23.76 0.14
N ALA A 25 1.49 24.06 0.43
CA ALA A 25 0.36 23.28 -0.04
C ALA A 25 0.22 23.41 -1.58
N PRO A 26 -0.30 22.39 -2.28
CA PRO A 26 -0.56 22.50 -3.71
C PRO A 26 -1.50 23.68 -3.98
N LYS A 27 -1.21 24.49 -5.01
CA LYS A 27 -1.98 25.69 -5.42
C LYS A 27 -3.42 25.42 -5.89
N ARG A 28 -4.00 24.27 -5.55
CA ARG A 28 -5.42 23.99 -5.79
C ARG A 28 -6.23 24.70 -4.71
N PRO A 29 -7.35 25.35 -5.05
CA PRO A 29 -8.18 26.00 -4.04
C PRO A 29 -8.70 24.94 -3.06
N LEU A 30 -8.19 24.97 -1.83
CA LEU A 30 -8.73 24.18 -0.74
C LEU A 30 -10.00 24.87 -0.26
N LEU A 31 -11.07 24.09 -0.05
CA LEU A 31 -12.40 24.65 0.22
C LEU A 31 -12.48 25.41 1.56
N HIS A 32 -11.50 25.28 2.46
CA HIS A 32 -11.49 25.89 3.80
C HIS A 32 -10.06 26.17 4.32
N ASP A 33 -9.91 27.16 5.21
CA ASP A 33 -8.66 27.58 5.89
C ASP A 33 -8.19 26.59 6.98
N GLU A 34 -8.20 25.31 6.67
CA GLU A 34 -7.89 24.22 7.60
C GLU A 34 -6.43 23.78 7.51
N LYS A 35 -5.98 23.02 8.52
CA LYS A 35 -4.65 22.38 8.51
C LYS A 35 -4.56 21.38 7.35
N VAL A 36 -3.50 21.50 6.55
CA VAL A 36 -3.25 20.63 5.40
C VAL A 36 -2.34 19.48 5.79
N TYR A 37 -2.74 18.26 5.44
CA TYR A 37 -1.94 17.05 5.60
C TYR A 37 -1.59 16.46 4.24
N GLU A 38 -0.32 16.11 4.08
CA GLU A 38 0.18 15.32 2.97
C GLU A 38 0.20 13.86 3.41
N ILE A 39 -0.43 12.99 2.60
CA ILE A 39 -0.50 11.56 2.84
C ILE A 39 0.20 10.85 1.68
N GLY A 40 1.30 10.18 1.98
CA GLY A 40 2.00 9.29 1.05
C GLY A 40 1.48 7.87 1.20
N VAL A 41 0.99 7.29 0.10
CA VAL A 41 0.52 5.89 0.01
C VAL A 41 1.54 5.10 -0.80
N HIS A 42 2.20 4.14 -0.17
CA HIS A 42 3.17 3.27 -0.81
C HIS A 42 2.56 1.88 -1.02
N ILE A 43 2.44 1.44 -2.27
CA ILE A 43 1.87 0.15 -2.66
C ILE A 43 2.99 -0.74 -3.17
N ALA A 44 3.00 -2.02 -2.78
CA ALA A 44 3.96 -2.99 -3.29
C ALA A 44 3.76 -3.22 -4.80
N ASP A 45 4.85 -3.26 -5.56
CA ASP A 45 4.82 -3.56 -6.99
C ASP A 45 4.88 -5.07 -7.24
N VAL A 46 3.70 -5.70 -7.19
CA VAL A 46 3.55 -7.13 -7.46
C VAL A 46 3.83 -7.47 -8.93
N THR A 47 3.56 -6.54 -9.85
CA THR A 47 3.65 -6.77 -11.30
C THR A 47 5.09 -6.95 -11.78
N TYR A 48 6.06 -6.42 -11.04
CA TYR A 48 7.47 -6.69 -11.28
C TYR A 48 7.82 -8.19 -11.11
N TYR A 49 7.16 -8.89 -10.18
CA TYR A 49 7.43 -10.28 -9.86
C TYR A 49 6.49 -11.27 -10.57
N VAL A 50 5.27 -10.84 -10.90
CA VAL A 50 4.25 -11.66 -11.56
C VAL A 50 4.04 -11.14 -12.97
N ALA A 51 4.73 -11.76 -13.94
CA ALA A 51 4.55 -11.46 -15.35
C ALA A 51 3.14 -11.89 -15.83
N ALA A 52 2.57 -11.10 -16.74
CA ALA A 52 1.31 -11.41 -17.40
C ALA A 52 1.36 -12.78 -18.10
N ASP A 53 0.23 -13.49 -18.10
CA ASP A 53 0.06 -14.82 -18.71
C ASP A 53 0.97 -15.93 -18.13
N SER A 54 1.67 -15.65 -17.03
CA SER A 54 2.46 -16.66 -16.32
C SER A 54 1.58 -17.66 -15.57
N LEU A 55 2.16 -18.81 -15.19
CA LEU A 55 1.46 -19.77 -14.33
C LEU A 55 1.04 -19.16 -12.99
N CYS A 56 1.82 -18.20 -12.47
CA CYS A 56 1.50 -17.49 -11.25
C CYS A 56 0.30 -16.55 -11.47
N ASP A 57 0.27 -15.83 -12.59
CA ASP A 57 -0.85 -14.97 -12.97
C ASP A 57 -2.14 -15.77 -13.17
N ALA A 58 -2.08 -16.88 -13.91
CA ALA A 58 -3.23 -17.77 -14.08
C ALA A 58 -3.76 -18.34 -12.75
N ALA A 59 -2.85 -18.71 -11.83
CA ALA A 59 -3.23 -19.18 -10.51
C ALA A 59 -3.82 -18.07 -9.62
N ALA A 60 -3.26 -16.86 -9.70
CA ALA A 60 -3.76 -15.68 -8.99
C ALA A 60 -5.14 -15.26 -9.51
N ALA A 61 -5.32 -15.21 -10.83
CA ALA A 61 -6.60 -14.94 -11.49
C ALA A 61 -7.67 -15.96 -11.11
N LYS A 62 -7.31 -17.24 -10.96
CA LYS A 62 -8.22 -18.29 -10.49
C LYS A 62 -8.62 -18.11 -9.01
N ARG A 63 -7.73 -17.59 -8.16
CA ARG A 63 -7.99 -17.36 -6.73
C ARG A 63 -8.70 -16.04 -6.45
N THR A 64 -8.51 -15.03 -7.30
CA THR A 64 -9.03 -13.65 -7.22
C THR A 64 -8.54 -12.84 -6.03
N THR A 65 -8.55 -13.40 -4.82
CA THR A 65 -8.16 -12.74 -3.58
C THR A 65 -7.63 -13.73 -2.55
N THR A 66 -6.98 -13.21 -1.51
CA THR A 66 -6.62 -14.01 -0.33
C THR A 66 -7.85 -14.22 0.54
N VAL A 67 -8.11 -15.47 0.93
CA VAL A 67 -9.22 -15.80 1.85
C VAL A 67 -8.67 -16.04 3.25
N TYR A 68 -9.17 -15.27 4.21
CA TYR A 68 -8.82 -15.38 5.63
C TYR A 68 -9.92 -16.14 6.38
N LEU A 69 -9.60 -17.33 6.89
CA LEU A 69 -10.44 -18.10 7.80
C LEU A 69 -9.85 -18.03 9.23
N PRO A 70 -10.66 -18.28 10.29
CA PRO A 70 -10.20 -18.17 11.68
C PRO A 70 -8.91 -18.92 12.03
N HIS A 71 -8.60 -20.02 11.32
CA HIS A 71 -7.42 -20.84 11.58
C HIS A 71 -6.52 -21.04 10.36
N LYS A 72 -6.85 -20.43 9.21
CA LYS A 72 -6.12 -20.67 7.97
C LYS A 72 -6.25 -19.52 6.99
N VAL A 73 -5.14 -19.20 6.34
CA VAL A 73 -5.10 -18.24 5.24
C VAL A 73 -4.85 -18.99 3.94
N TYR A 74 -5.60 -18.64 2.90
CA TYR A 74 -5.38 -19.12 1.53
C TYR A 74 -4.91 -17.94 0.68
N PRO A 75 -3.59 -17.75 0.53
CA PRO A 75 -3.05 -16.57 -0.14
C PRO A 75 -3.30 -16.61 -1.66
N MET A 76 -3.58 -15.44 -2.22
CA MET A 76 -3.72 -15.25 -3.67
C MET A 76 -2.41 -15.61 -4.38
N LEU A 77 -1.29 -15.16 -3.83
CA LEU A 77 0.05 -15.38 -4.36
C LEU A 77 0.79 -16.46 -3.55
N PRO A 78 1.89 -17.02 -4.07
CA PRO A 78 2.81 -17.83 -3.29
C PRO A 78 3.28 -17.09 -2.03
N PRO A 79 3.39 -17.75 -0.86
CA PRO A 79 3.78 -17.12 0.42
C PRO A 79 5.06 -16.28 0.31
N ARG A 80 6.08 -16.77 -0.38
CA ARG A 80 7.34 -16.04 -0.59
C ARG A 80 7.19 -14.70 -1.31
N LEU A 81 6.19 -14.55 -2.18
CA LEU A 81 5.88 -13.26 -2.81
C LEU A 81 5.07 -12.36 -1.87
N SER A 82 4.05 -12.91 -1.21
CA SER A 82 3.12 -12.14 -0.38
C SER A 82 3.66 -11.75 0.99
N GLU A 83 4.52 -12.57 1.59
CA GLU A 83 5.00 -12.42 2.97
C GLU A 83 6.40 -11.77 3.04
N ASP A 84 7.26 -12.01 2.04
CA ASP A 84 8.64 -11.48 2.08
C ASP A 84 8.85 -10.27 1.15
N LEU A 85 8.40 -10.37 -0.10
CA LEU A 85 8.76 -9.42 -1.16
C LEU A 85 7.76 -8.27 -1.32
N CYS A 86 6.48 -8.52 -1.02
CA CYS A 86 5.38 -7.56 -1.21
C CYS A 86 4.65 -7.18 0.09
N SER A 87 5.13 -7.60 1.27
CA SER A 87 4.54 -7.29 2.58
C SER A 87 5.12 -6.04 3.19
#